data_AF-A0ABD3WJ62-F1
#
_entry.id   AF-A0ABD3WJ62-F1
#
_cell.length_a   1.000
_cell.length_b   1.000
_cell.length_c   1.000
_cell.angle_alpha   90.00
_cell.angle_beta   90.00
_cell.angle_gamma   90.00
#
_symmetry.space_group_name_H-M   'P 1'
#
loop_
_entity.id
_entity.type
_entity.pdbx_description
1 polymer ?
#
loop_
_entity_poly.entity_id
_entity_poly.type
_entity_poly.pdbx_seq_one_letter_code
_entity_poly.pdbx_strand_id
1 'polypeptide(L)'
;MANEILIGAAAAGSVITIILAISAVGVPRWIDYSTTSSLGTMHTYRGFWQVCVELNNNVACKEIQHADKKDFEVATIVMMVFGIIAILVAFINMIVYPGKENARRRAAVASLVAGVFFLMAVSIYGGMARKEFNLTVAEYYGASFALAIVCLLFSLINAITFTVTLDYIPWIKD
;
A
#
# COMPACT_ATOMS: atom_id res chain seq x y z
N MET A 1 11.06 20.99 20.99
CA MET A 1 11.10 19.59 21.45
C MET A 1 9.90 18.76 20.97
N ALA A 2 8.64 18.99 21.39
CA ALA A 2 7.51 18.15 20.94
C ALA A 2 7.26 18.14 19.41
N ASN A 3 7.47 19.27 18.72
CA ASN A 3 7.27 19.39 17.28
C ASN A 3 8.32 18.63 16.45
N GLU A 4 9.56 18.54 16.93
CA GLU A 4 10.64 17.82 16.24
C GLU A 4 10.47 16.30 16.33
N ILE A 5 9.93 15.83 17.46
CA ILE A 5 9.57 14.41 17.67
C ILE A 5 8.46 14.00 16.69
N LEU A 6 7.43 14.83 16.51
CA LEU A 6 6.32 14.57 15.58
C LEU A 6 6.80 14.55 14.12
N ILE A 7 7.72 15.45 13.74
CA ILE A 7 8.33 15.47 12.41
C ILE A 7 9.16 14.20 12.15
N GLY A 8 9.99 13.81 13.12
CA GLY A 8 10.77 12.57 13.05
C GLY A 8 9.87 11.33 12.94
N ALA A 9 8.80 11.29 13.74
CA ALA A 9 7.82 10.20 13.70
C ALA A 9 7.10 10.11 12.34
N ALA A 10 6.71 11.24 11.76
CA ALA A 10 6.04 11.27 10.46
C ALA A 10 6.98 10.93 9.29
N ALA A 11 8.27 11.32 9.39
CA ALA A 11 9.29 10.89 8.43
C ALA A 11 9.52 9.37 8.51
N ALA A 12 9.64 8.81 9.71
CA ALA A 12 9.73 7.36 9.92
C ALA A 12 8.47 6.64 9.43
N GLY A 13 7.29 7.19 9.70
CA GLY A 13 6.02 6.69 9.19
C GLY A 13 5.95 6.67 7.66
N SER A 14 6.55 7.65 6.99
CA SER A 14 6.64 7.68 5.52
C SER A 14 7.53 6.55 4.99
N VAL A 15 8.68 6.29 5.63
CA VAL A 15 9.57 5.16 5.28
C VAL A 15 8.87 3.82 5.46
N ILE A 16 8.17 3.63 6.59
CA ILE A 16 7.38 2.43 6.86
C ILE A 16 6.31 2.26 5.78
N THR A 17 5.59 3.32 5.43
CA THR A 17 4.57 3.28 4.37
C THR A 17 5.16 2.84 3.02
N ILE A 18 6.35 3.34 2.66
CA ILE A 18 7.04 2.95 1.42
C ILE A 18 7.39 1.46 1.44
N ILE A 19 8.00 0.97 2.53
CA ILE A 19 8.40 -0.44 2.66
C ILE A 19 7.17 -1.36 2.58
N LEU A 20 6.10 -1.00 3.29
CA LEU A 20 4.85 -1.76 3.27
C LEU A 20 4.21 -1.75 1.88
N ALA A 21 4.24 -0.62 1.16
CA ALA A 21 3.63 -0.51 -0.16
C ALA A 21 4.42 -1.31 -1.21
N ILE A 22 5.75 -1.29 -1.15
CA ILE A 22 6.62 -2.13 -1.99
C ILE A 22 6.37 -3.61 -1.68
N SER A 23 6.28 -3.97 -0.40
CA SER A 23 6.01 -5.34 0.03
C SER A 23 4.63 -5.81 -0.41
N ALA A 24 3.61 -4.96 -0.30
CA ALA A 24 2.27 -5.24 -0.81
C ALA A 24 2.34 -5.55 -2.32
N VAL A 25 3.01 -4.73 -3.13
CA VAL A 25 3.10 -4.98 -4.58
C VAL A 25 3.96 -6.19 -4.94
N GLY A 26 5.04 -6.45 -4.20
CA GLY A 26 6.03 -7.49 -4.52
C GLY A 26 5.66 -8.89 -4.04
N VAL A 27 4.97 -9.02 -2.91
CA VAL A 27 4.65 -10.33 -2.32
C VAL A 27 3.40 -10.93 -2.99
N PRO A 28 3.44 -12.18 -3.46
CA PRO A 28 2.35 -12.79 -4.24
C PRO A 28 1.18 -13.29 -3.38
N ARG A 29 0.66 -12.44 -2.48
CA ARG A 29 -0.43 -12.77 -1.53
C ARG A 29 -1.50 -11.69 -1.48
N TRP A 30 -1.95 -11.21 -2.63
CA TRP A 30 -3.13 -10.35 -2.71
C TRP A 30 -4.42 -11.16 -2.56
N ILE A 31 -4.42 -12.39 -3.08
CA ILE A 31 -5.51 -13.37 -2.94
C ILE A 31 -4.89 -14.69 -2.53
N ASP A 32 -5.46 -15.28 -1.48
CA ASP A 32 -5.11 -16.60 -1.01
C ASP A 32 -6.36 -17.48 -1.07
N TYR A 33 -6.28 -18.59 -1.81
CA TYR A 33 -7.39 -19.53 -1.95
C TYR A 33 -6.90 -20.97 -1.91
N SER A 34 -7.77 -21.91 -1.52
CA SER A 34 -7.41 -23.33 -1.46
C SER A 34 -8.41 -24.19 -2.19
N THR A 35 -7.92 -25.09 -3.03
CA THR A 35 -8.74 -26.06 -3.76
C THR A 35 -8.46 -27.45 -3.23
N THR A 36 -9.49 -28.14 -2.77
CA THR A 36 -9.39 -29.53 -2.31
C THR A 36 -9.74 -30.46 -3.45
N SER A 37 -8.84 -31.39 -3.77
CA SER A 37 -9.06 -32.46 -4.75
C SER A 37 -8.82 -33.83 -4.12
N SER A 38 -9.12 -34.91 -4.85
CA SER A 38 -8.79 -36.28 -4.41
C SER A 38 -7.29 -36.52 -4.21
N LEU A 39 -6.43 -35.65 -4.77
CA LEU A 39 -4.96 -35.72 -4.68
C LEU A 39 -4.38 -34.90 -3.50
N GLY A 40 -5.22 -34.15 -2.77
CA GLY A 40 -4.82 -33.30 -1.64
C GLY A 40 -5.38 -31.88 -1.72
N THR A 41 -5.02 -31.07 -0.71
CA THR A 41 -5.34 -29.63 -0.66
C THR A 41 -4.24 -28.84 -1.32
N MET A 42 -4.60 -28.04 -2.31
CA MET A 42 -3.70 -27.13 -3.03
C MET A 42 -3.96 -25.70 -2.56
N HIS A 43 -2.96 -25.04 -1.98
CA HIS A 43 -3.04 -23.62 -1.63
C HIS A 43 -2.47 -22.78 -2.76
N THR A 44 -3.20 -21.76 -3.20
CA THR A 44 -2.75 -20.84 -4.24
C THR A 44 -2.67 -19.43 -3.70
N TYR A 45 -1.52 -18.81 -3.92
CA TYR A 45 -1.19 -17.46 -3.53
C TYR A 45 -0.97 -16.64 -4.81
N ARG A 46 -1.84 -15.66 -5.06
CA ARG A 46 -1.77 -14.81 -6.25
C ARG A 46 -1.35 -13.40 -5.87
N GLY A 47 -0.36 -12.85 -6.57
CA GLY A 47 -0.12 -11.41 -6.60
C GLY A 47 -0.07 -10.86 -8.02
N PHE A 48 0.60 -9.73 -8.17
CA PHE A 48 0.67 -9.00 -9.43
C PHE A 48 1.70 -9.51 -10.43
N TRP A 49 2.75 -10.16 -9.94
CA TRP A 49 3.91 -10.56 -10.74
C TRP A 49 4.03 -12.08 -10.84
N GLN A 50 3.60 -12.78 -9.80
CA GLN A 50 3.77 -14.22 -9.65
C GLN A 50 2.52 -14.83 -9.03
N VAL A 51 2.28 -16.08 -9.37
CA VAL A 51 1.34 -16.98 -8.68
C VAL A 51 2.14 -18.14 -8.11
N CYS A 52 1.95 -18.43 -6.84
CA CYS A 52 2.58 -19.54 -6.15
C CYS A 52 1.54 -20.56 -5.76
N VAL A 53 1.85 -21.84 -5.95
CA VAL A 53 1.01 -22.97 -5.61
C VAL A 53 1.77 -23.86 -4.65
N GLU A 54 1.13 -24.22 -3.55
CA GLU A 54 1.66 -25.12 -2.54
C GLU A 54 0.83 -26.41 -2.53
N LEU A 55 1.51 -27.53 -2.78
CA LEU A 55 0.96 -28.88 -2.75
C LEU A 55 1.94 -29.80 -2.00
N ASN A 56 1.48 -30.46 -0.94
CA ASN A 56 2.31 -31.38 -0.14
C ASN A 56 3.64 -30.75 0.34
N ASN A 57 3.60 -29.51 0.86
CA ASN A 57 4.76 -28.70 1.29
C ASN A 57 5.77 -28.33 0.17
N ASN A 58 5.48 -28.63 -1.09
CA ASN A 58 6.25 -28.14 -2.22
C ASN A 58 5.60 -26.87 -2.76
N VAL A 59 6.35 -25.76 -2.70
CA VAL A 59 5.93 -24.47 -3.24
C VAL A 59 6.53 -24.29 -4.64
N ALA A 60 5.67 -24.11 -5.64
CA ALA A 60 6.06 -23.79 -7.00
C ALA A 60 5.50 -22.43 -7.39
N CYS A 61 6.35 -21.51 -7.84
CA CYS A 61 5.95 -20.18 -8.28
C CYS A 61 6.15 -20.03 -9.78
N LYS A 62 5.20 -19.38 -10.44
CA LYS A 62 5.25 -19.04 -11.86
C LYS A 62 4.99 -17.55 -12.05
N GLU A 63 5.76 -16.91 -12.92
CA GLU A 63 5.54 -15.52 -13.31
C GLU A 63 4.25 -15.37 -14.14
N ILE A 64 3.51 -14.30 -13.87
CA ILE A 64 2.32 -13.91 -14.62
C ILE A 64 2.80 -13.07 -15.80
N GLN A 65 2.68 -13.62 -17.01
CA GLN A 65 3.03 -12.91 -18.24
C GLN A 65 2.13 -11.68 -18.40
N HIS A 66 2.63 -10.64 -19.07
CA HIS A 66 1.87 -9.39 -19.23
C HIS A 66 0.51 -9.62 -19.92
N ALA A 67 0.46 -10.53 -20.89
CA ALA A 67 -0.76 -10.92 -21.59
C ALA A 67 -1.82 -11.60 -20.70
N ASP A 68 -1.41 -12.15 -19.55
CA ASP A 68 -2.28 -12.86 -18.61
C ASP A 68 -2.75 -11.97 -17.44
N LYS A 69 -2.28 -10.71 -17.37
CA LYS A 69 -2.72 -9.75 -16.35
C LYS A 69 -4.06 -9.15 -16.72
N LYS A 70 -4.96 -9.08 -15.74
CA LYS A 70 -6.25 -8.42 -15.92
C LYS A 70 -6.11 -6.90 -15.83
N ASP A 71 -6.95 -6.15 -16.54
CA ASP A 71 -6.88 -4.67 -16.55
C ASP A 71 -6.97 -4.06 -15.15
N PHE A 72 -7.79 -4.64 -14.26
CA PHE A 72 -7.90 -4.15 -12.89
C PHE A 72 -6.64 -4.43 -12.06
N GLU A 73 -5.89 -5.51 -12.34
CA GLU A 73 -4.61 -5.80 -11.68
C GLU A 73 -3.58 -4.75 -12.12
N VAL A 74 -3.54 -4.41 -13.41
CA VAL A 74 -2.68 -3.35 -13.94
C VAL A 74 -3.04 -1.99 -13.34
N ALA A 75 -4.32 -1.63 -13.31
CA ALA A 75 -4.79 -0.41 -12.68
C ALA A 75 -4.39 -0.35 -11.19
N THR A 76 -4.53 -1.46 -10.47
CA THR A 76 -4.14 -1.53 -9.05
C THR A 76 -2.64 -1.30 -8.86
N ILE A 77 -1.79 -1.92 -9.69
CA ILE A 77 -0.34 -1.71 -9.68
C ILE A 77 -0.02 -0.22 -9.92
N VAL A 78 -0.64 0.38 -10.94
CA VAL A 78 -0.43 1.78 -11.29
C VAL A 78 -0.80 2.71 -10.13
N MET A 79 -1.93 2.47 -9.47
CA MET A 79 -2.35 3.25 -8.30
C MET A 79 -1.38 3.06 -7.12
N MET A 80 -0.92 1.84 -6.85
CA MET A 80 0.08 1.59 -5.82
C MET A 80 1.39 2.33 -6.10
N VAL A 81 1.87 2.33 -7.36
CA VAL A 81 3.08 3.04 -7.77
C VAL A 81 2.93 4.55 -7.61
N PHE A 82 1.82 5.14 -8.05
CA PHE A 82 1.57 6.56 -7.84
C PHE A 82 1.47 6.94 -6.36
N GLY A 83 0.88 6.07 -5.53
CA GLY A 83 0.87 6.21 -4.08
C GLY A 83 2.29 6.22 -3.48
N ILE A 84 3.16 5.30 -3.92
CA ILE A 84 4.57 5.24 -3.52
C ILE A 84 5.34 6.51 -3.92
N ILE A 85 5.13 7.00 -5.14
CA ILE A 85 5.76 8.24 -5.61
C ILE A 85 5.29 9.44 -4.77
N ALA A 86 4.00 9.53 -4.48
CA ALA A 86 3.44 10.62 -3.68
C ALA A 86 3.98 10.63 -2.24
N ILE A 87 4.09 9.46 -1.59
CA ILE A 87 4.66 9.39 -0.24
C ILE A 87 6.18 9.66 -0.24
N LEU A 88 6.89 9.30 -1.32
CA LEU A 88 8.29 9.65 -1.49
C LEU A 88 8.48 11.17 -1.63
N VAL A 89 7.61 11.85 -2.37
CA VAL A 89 7.59 13.32 -2.44
C VAL A 89 7.34 13.93 -1.06
N ALA A 90 6.41 13.36 -0.28
CA ALA A 90 6.16 13.83 1.10
C ALA A 90 7.42 13.68 1.97
N PHE A 91 8.06 12.52 1.91
CA PHE A 91 9.30 12.23 2.63
C PHE A 91 10.45 13.20 2.26
N ILE A 92 10.67 13.43 0.96
CA ILE A 92 11.70 14.36 0.47
C ILE A 92 11.43 15.79 0.98
N ASN A 93 10.18 16.26 0.93
CA ASN A 93 9.84 17.59 1.43
C ASN A 93 10.15 17.74 2.92
N MET A 94 9.96 16.68 3.72
CA MET A 94 10.23 16.70 5.15
C MET A 94 11.73 16.65 5.49
N ILE A 95 12.52 15.88 4.74
CA ILE A 95 13.96 15.75 5.00
C ILE A 95 14.76 16.93 4.47
N VAL A 96 14.45 17.40 3.25
CA VAL A 96 15.26 18.44 2.59
C VAL A 96 14.95 19.83 3.16
N TYR A 97 13.71 20.05 3.61
CA TYR A 97 13.27 21.35 4.11
C TYR A 97 12.65 21.23 5.51
N PRO A 98 13.40 20.70 6.50
CA PRO A 98 12.89 20.56 7.85
C PRO A 98 12.55 21.94 8.40
N GLY A 99 11.40 22.05 9.07
CA GLY A 99 10.99 23.31 9.69
C GLY A 99 10.24 24.29 8.79
N LYS A 100 10.28 24.16 7.45
CA LYS A 100 9.58 25.10 6.56
C LYS A 100 8.10 24.78 6.44
N GLU A 101 7.23 25.74 6.77
CA GLU A 101 5.77 25.56 6.72
C GLU A 101 5.27 25.13 5.34
N ASN A 102 5.77 25.79 4.28
CA ASN A 102 5.42 25.45 2.89
C ASN A 102 5.79 24.00 2.53
N ALA A 103 6.91 23.50 3.04
CA ALA A 103 7.34 22.12 2.81
C ALA A 103 6.45 21.13 3.56
N ARG A 104 6.07 21.45 4.81
CA ARG A 104 5.13 20.64 5.61
C ARG A 104 3.75 20.57 4.96
N ARG A 105 3.20 21.70 4.48
CA ARG A 105 1.93 21.72 3.74
C ARG A 105 1.99 20.84 2.48
N ARG A 106 3.08 20.93 1.71
CA ARG A 106 3.29 20.08 0.53
C ARG A 106 3.39 18.60 0.91
N ALA A 107 4.08 18.28 2.00
CA ALA A 107 4.18 16.91 2.50
C ALA A 107 2.81 16.37 2.96
N ALA A 108 2.02 17.16 3.69
CA ALA A 108 0.67 16.80 4.09
C ALA A 108 -0.22 16.47 2.88
N VAL A 109 -0.22 17.36 1.87
CA VAL A 109 -0.98 17.16 0.63
C VAL A 109 -0.50 15.93 -0.12
N ALA A 110 0.82 15.74 -0.25
CA ALA A 110 1.39 14.58 -0.93
C ALA A 110 1.04 13.25 -0.21
N SER A 111 1.07 13.22 1.12
CA SER A 111 0.62 12.07 1.91
C SER A 111 -0.88 11.80 1.79
N LEU A 112 -1.71 12.85 1.69
CA LEU A 112 -3.13 12.70 1.44
C LEU A 112 -3.39 12.10 0.05
N VAL A 113 -2.72 12.61 -0.97
CA VAL A 113 -2.79 12.10 -2.35
C VAL A 113 -2.34 10.64 -2.42
N ALA A 114 -1.25 10.27 -1.72
CA ALA A 114 -0.83 8.88 -1.59
C ALA A 114 -1.93 8.00 -0.98
N GLY A 115 -2.60 8.49 0.07
CA GLY A 115 -3.74 7.81 0.68
C GLY A 115 -4.88 7.58 -0.30
N VAL A 116 -5.23 8.58 -1.11
CA VAL A 116 -6.27 8.44 -2.15
C VAL A 116 -5.88 7.38 -3.18
N PHE A 117 -4.63 7.35 -3.63
CA PHE A 117 -4.15 6.31 -4.55
C PHE A 117 -4.21 4.90 -3.94
N PHE A 118 -3.78 4.72 -2.69
CA PHE A 118 -3.89 3.43 -2.00
C PHE A 118 -5.35 3.02 -1.77
N LEU A 119 -6.23 3.97 -1.45
CA LEU A 119 -7.66 3.71 -1.33
C LEU A 119 -8.25 3.22 -2.65
N MET A 120 -7.90 3.87 -3.78
CA MET A 120 -8.34 3.43 -5.10
C MET A 120 -7.80 2.04 -5.43
N ALA A 121 -6.53 1.75 -5.14
CA ALA A 121 -5.94 0.43 -5.36
C ALA A 121 -6.71 -0.68 -4.61
N VAL A 122 -6.92 -0.49 -3.31
CA VAL A 122 -7.66 -1.44 -2.46
C VAL A 122 -9.11 -1.58 -2.92
N SER A 123 -9.77 -0.48 -3.31
CA SER A 123 -11.17 -0.49 -3.75
C SER A 123 -11.37 -1.16 -5.10
N ILE A 124 -10.48 -0.89 -6.08
CA ILE A 124 -10.51 -1.52 -7.40
C ILE A 124 -10.29 -3.02 -7.23
N TYR A 125 -9.21 -3.40 -6.55
CA TYR A 125 -8.88 -4.81 -6.38
C TYR A 125 -9.96 -5.54 -5.58
N GLY A 126 -10.41 -4.96 -4.47
CA GLY A 126 -11.45 -5.56 -3.63
C GLY A 126 -12.80 -5.69 -4.34
N GLY A 127 -13.18 -4.70 -5.14
CA GLY A 127 -14.43 -4.74 -5.90
C GLY A 127 -14.42 -5.73 -7.07
N MET A 128 -13.27 -5.89 -7.72
CA MET A 128 -13.15 -6.68 -8.96
C MET A 128 -12.70 -8.12 -8.72
N ALA A 129 -11.79 -8.35 -7.76
CA ALA A 129 -11.25 -9.68 -7.48
C ALA A 129 -12.36 -10.69 -7.15
N ARG A 130 -13.36 -10.28 -6.36
CA ARG A 130 -14.48 -11.16 -6.00
C ARG A 130 -15.30 -11.61 -7.22
N LYS A 131 -15.49 -10.73 -8.20
CA LYS A 131 -16.24 -11.03 -9.43
C LYS A 131 -15.43 -11.89 -10.39
N GLU A 132 -14.16 -11.55 -10.58
CA GLU A 132 -13.31 -12.18 -11.59
C GLU A 132 -12.88 -13.60 -11.21
N PHE A 133 -12.56 -13.81 -9.93
CA PHE A 133 -12.07 -15.11 -9.45
C PHE A 133 -13.19 -16.02 -8.95
N ASN A 134 -14.46 -15.60 -9.07
CA ASN A 134 -15.65 -16.33 -8.64
C ASN A 134 -15.52 -16.93 -7.22
N LEU A 135 -14.92 -16.14 -6.32
CA LEU A 135 -14.50 -16.60 -5.01
C LEU A 135 -15.69 -16.84 -4.09
N THR A 136 -15.68 -17.98 -3.40
CA THR A 136 -16.61 -18.26 -2.30
C THR A 136 -16.18 -17.52 -1.03
N VAL A 137 -17.07 -17.40 -0.04
CA VAL A 137 -16.83 -16.66 1.22
C VAL A 137 -15.60 -17.16 2.00
N ALA A 138 -15.09 -18.36 1.71
CA ALA A 138 -13.92 -18.95 2.37
C ALA A 138 -12.57 -18.58 1.72
N GLU A 139 -12.57 -17.88 0.58
CA GLU A 139 -11.37 -17.49 -0.15
C GLU A 139 -11.13 -15.99 0.06
N TYR A 140 -10.09 -15.67 0.83
CA TYR A 140 -9.91 -14.36 1.45
C TYR A 140 -8.76 -13.57 0.82
N TYR A 141 -8.86 -12.25 0.97
CA TYR A 141 -7.75 -11.32 0.75
C TYR A 141 -6.51 -11.77 1.51
N GLY A 142 -5.40 -11.91 0.80
CA GLY A 142 -4.15 -12.37 1.38
C GLY A 142 -3.41 -11.29 2.15
N ALA A 143 -2.25 -11.65 2.71
CA ALA A 143 -1.43 -10.76 3.53
C ALA A 143 -1.05 -9.45 2.80
N SER A 144 -0.74 -9.49 1.50
CA SER A 144 -0.35 -8.30 0.73
C SER A 144 -1.48 -7.29 0.59
N PHE A 145 -2.74 -7.75 0.51
CA PHE A 145 -3.90 -6.87 0.48
C PHE A 145 -4.09 -6.17 1.84
N ALA A 146 -3.91 -6.91 2.94
CA ALA A 146 -3.92 -6.31 4.28
C ALA A 146 -2.79 -5.28 4.44
N LEU A 147 -1.59 -5.56 3.93
CA LEU A 147 -0.48 -4.59 3.90
C LEU A 147 -0.87 -3.31 3.13
N ALA A 148 -1.57 -3.42 2.00
CA ALA A 148 -2.04 -2.25 1.25
C ALA A 148 -3.04 -1.40 2.06
N ILE A 149 -3.93 -2.02 2.84
CA ILE A 149 -4.82 -1.31 3.77
C ILE A 149 -4.01 -0.61 4.87
N VAL A 150 -3.01 -1.28 5.44
CA VAL A 150 -2.14 -0.65 6.44
C VAL A 150 -1.39 0.54 5.83
N CYS A 151 -0.91 0.44 4.58
CA CYS A 151 -0.30 1.57 3.87
C CYS A 151 -1.24 2.76 3.73
N LEU A 152 -2.50 2.50 3.35
CA LEU A 152 -3.54 3.53 3.28
C LEU A 152 -3.68 4.23 4.64
N LEU A 153 -3.84 3.48 5.72
CA LEU A 153 -4.03 4.04 7.06
C LEU A 153 -2.82 4.87 7.50
N PHE A 154 -1.61 4.35 7.32
CA PHE A 154 -0.38 5.08 7.64
C PHE A 154 -0.23 6.36 6.80
N SER A 155 -0.60 6.32 5.52
CA SER A 155 -0.56 7.51 4.65
C SER A 155 -1.50 8.61 5.16
N LEU A 156 -2.70 8.24 5.59
CA LEU A 156 -3.66 9.18 6.17
C LEU A 156 -3.19 9.71 7.53
N ILE A 157 -2.64 8.85 8.39
CA ILE A 157 -2.05 9.26 9.67
C ILE A 157 -0.90 10.25 9.44
N ASN A 158 -0.03 10.01 8.46
CA ASN A 158 1.05 10.92 8.09
C ASN A 158 0.48 12.27 7.63
N ALA A 159 -0.53 12.28 6.75
CA ALA A 159 -1.17 13.51 6.28
C ALA A 159 -1.76 14.33 7.44
N ILE A 160 -2.46 13.68 8.38
CA ILE A 160 -3.00 14.32 9.58
C ILE A 160 -1.88 14.86 10.45
N THR A 161 -0.82 14.07 10.68
CA THR A 161 0.31 14.47 11.52
C THR A 161 1.02 15.70 10.95
N PHE A 162 1.24 15.74 9.63
CA PHE A 162 1.80 16.90 8.94
C PHE A 162 0.88 18.13 9.00
N THR A 163 -0.44 17.93 9.04
CA THR A 163 -1.41 19.03 9.13
C THR A 163 -1.49 19.58 10.56
N VAL A 164 -1.66 18.72 11.56
CA VAL A 164 -1.75 19.12 12.98
C VAL A 164 -0.46 19.80 13.47
N THR A 165 0.69 19.40 12.94
CA THR A 165 1.97 20.10 13.24
C THR A 165 2.05 21.52 12.68
N LEU A 166 1.13 21.93 11.79
CA LEU A 166 0.99 23.33 11.36
C LEU A 166 0.20 24.14 12.41
N ASP A 167 -0.89 23.58 12.94
CA ASP A 167 -1.79 24.28 13.86
C ASP A 167 -1.16 24.57 15.24
N TYR A 168 -0.19 23.75 15.66
CA TYR A 168 0.54 23.93 16.93
C TYR A 168 1.64 25.02 16.90
N ILE A 169 1.80 25.76 15.79
CA ILE A 169 2.78 26.86 15.69
C ILE A 169 2.07 28.21 15.53
N PRO A 170 1.53 28.81 16.60
CA PRO A 170 0.83 30.09 16.51
C PRO A 170 1.75 31.32 16.33
N TRP A 171 3.07 31.18 16.40
CA TRP A 171 4.04 32.31 16.37
C TRP A 171 4.83 32.47 15.07
N ILE A 172 4.49 31.75 13.99
CA ILE A 172 5.04 31.99 12.64
C ILE A 172 3.91 32.50 11.76
N LYS A 173 3.34 33.65 12.14
CA LYS A 173 2.46 34.45 11.26
C LYS A 173 3.09 35.79 10.86
N ASP A 174 4.36 36.02 11.21
CA ASP A 174 5.12 37.20 10.85
C ASP A 174 6.17 36.85 9.77
#